data_AF-H8MQP7-F1
#
_entry.id   AF-H8MQP7-F1
#
_cell.length_a   1.000
_cell.length_b   1.000
_cell.length_c   1.000
_cell.angle_alpha   90.00
_cell.angle_beta   90.00
_cell.angle_gamma   90.00
#
_symmetry.space_group_name_H-M   'P 1'
#
loop_
_entity.id
_entity.type
_entity.pdbx_description
1 polymer ?
#
loop_
_entity_poly.entity_id
_entity_poly.type
_entity_poly.pdbx_seq_one_letter_code
_entity_poly.pdbx_strand_id
1 'polypeptide(L)'
;MAALGLAAVLSGAGAIACRGDNELSGSVSELFPVTDVSRVEIRRNPEALQVSYFRNNGLDVDLVARLTVDTEGVDLKPGTKVQLGGTTPSGRDRASVVHVAAGEPARVFTQVERGDLVLDEGGNVGEATRGDFSLSFKKGDGYGAGRSMEGTFNSLALDAGFGPDLGDVVVDEPAP
;
A
#
# COMPACT_ATOMS: atom_id res chain seq x y z
N MET A 1 24.62 -20.52 51.80
CA MET A 1 24.40 -21.41 50.65
C MET A 1 22.90 -21.65 50.55
N ALA A 2 22.15 -21.40 49.49
CA ALA A 2 22.37 -20.78 48.19
C ALA A 2 20.99 -20.22 47.76
N ALA A 3 20.97 -19.06 47.10
CA ALA A 3 19.79 -18.52 46.45
C ALA A 3 19.52 -19.27 45.14
N LEU A 4 18.27 -19.60 44.85
CA LEU A 4 17.82 -20.09 43.55
C LEU A 4 16.46 -19.45 43.24
N GLY A 5 16.52 -18.30 42.59
CA GLY A 5 15.39 -17.75 41.85
C GLY A 5 15.25 -18.50 40.52
N LEU A 6 14.01 -18.73 40.08
CA LEU A 6 13.73 -19.21 38.73
C LEU A 6 12.59 -18.38 38.15
N ALA A 7 12.96 -17.41 37.31
CA ALA A 7 12.05 -16.65 36.47
C ALA A 7 11.56 -17.57 35.33
N ALA A 8 10.25 -17.80 35.27
CA ALA A 8 9.63 -18.51 34.15
C ALA A 8 9.41 -17.51 33.00
N VAL A 9 10.21 -17.67 31.95
CA VAL A 9 10.13 -16.90 30.71
C VAL A 9 8.90 -17.35 29.91
N LEU A 10 8.10 -16.36 29.50
CA LEU A 10 6.94 -16.49 28.62
C LEU A 10 7.31 -17.18 27.30
N SER A 11 6.67 -18.32 27.02
CA SER A 11 6.65 -18.92 25.67
C SER A 11 5.42 -18.41 24.93
N GLY A 12 5.51 -17.19 24.40
CA GLY A 12 4.56 -16.67 23.42
C GLY A 12 4.84 -17.34 22.08
N ALA A 13 4.18 -18.48 21.83
CA ALA A 13 4.10 -19.07 20.50
C ALA A 13 3.23 -18.16 19.63
N GLY A 14 3.84 -17.12 19.05
CA GLY A 14 3.26 -16.40 17.93
C GLY A 14 3.11 -17.39 16.79
N ALA A 15 1.88 -17.86 16.58
CA ALA A 15 1.53 -18.59 15.37
C ALA A 15 1.93 -17.72 14.18
N ILE A 16 2.92 -18.20 13.43
CA ILE A 16 3.33 -17.66 12.15
C ILE A 16 2.10 -17.77 11.24
N ALA A 17 1.36 -16.68 11.09
CA ALA A 17 0.38 -16.52 10.03
C ALA A 17 1.13 -16.30 8.71
N CYS A 18 1.76 -17.36 8.19
CA CYS A 18 2.11 -17.44 6.76
C CYS A 18 0.80 -17.55 5.98
N ARG A 19 0.15 -16.42 5.70
CA ARG A 19 -0.89 -16.36 4.66
C ARG A 19 -1.11 -14.94 4.15
N GLY A 20 -0.54 -14.66 2.98
CA GLY A 20 -0.76 -13.47 2.15
C GLY A 20 0.55 -12.79 1.81
N ASP A 21 1.39 -13.44 1.00
CA ASP A 21 2.63 -12.84 0.52
C ASP A 21 2.31 -11.57 -0.28
N ASN A 22 3.14 -10.55 -0.09
CA ASN A 22 3.09 -9.32 -0.86
C ASN A 22 3.53 -9.64 -2.29
N GLU A 23 2.63 -9.56 -3.27
CA GLU A 23 2.91 -9.94 -4.65
C GLU A 23 2.49 -8.84 -5.63
N LEU A 24 3.20 -8.79 -6.76
CA LEU A 24 2.82 -8.02 -7.94
C LEU A 24 2.90 -8.92 -9.17
N SER A 25 1.93 -8.77 -10.05
CA SER A 25 1.85 -9.52 -11.30
C SER A 25 1.19 -8.71 -12.40
N GLY A 26 0.94 -9.35 -13.54
CA GLY A 26 0.30 -8.76 -14.70
C GLY A 26 1.22 -8.56 -15.89
N SER A 27 0.65 -8.07 -16.99
CA SER A 27 1.40 -7.86 -18.24
C SER A 27 2.42 -6.70 -18.15
N VAL A 28 2.40 -5.90 -17.08
CA VAL A 28 3.46 -4.94 -16.76
C VAL A 28 4.82 -5.60 -16.47
N SER A 29 4.84 -6.88 -16.12
CA SER A 29 6.07 -7.67 -15.93
C SER A 29 6.96 -7.73 -17.18
N GLU A 30 6.39 -7.48 -18.37
CA GLU A 30 7.15 -7.36 -19.61
C GLU A 30 7.97 -6.06 -19.70
N LEU A 31 7.69 -5.07 -18.85
CA LEU A 31 8.37 -3.77 -18.85
C LEU A 31 9.53 -3.72 -17.85
N PHE A 32 9.37 -4.37 -16.70
CA PHE A 32 10.35 -4.44 -15.62
C PHE A 32 10.03 -5.62 -14.69
N PRO A 33 11.01 -6.13 -13.91
CA PRO A 33 10.77 -7.21 -12.97
C PRO A 33 9.78 -6.80 -11.87
N VAL A 34 8.72 -7.60 -11.71
CA VAL A 34 7.70 -7.42 -10.65
C VAL A 34 7.76 -8.52 -9.57
N THR A 35 8.68 -9.47 -9.72
CA THR A 35 8.91 -10.55 -8.76
C THR A 35 9.78 -10.09 -7.60
N ASP A 36 9.88 -10.93 -6.57
CA ASP A 36 10.81 -10.74 -5.44
C ASP A 36 10.55 -9.46 -4.65
N VAL A 37 9.27 -9.14 -4.42
CA VAL A 37 8.86 -8.03 -3.57
C VAL A 37 9.46 -8.24 -2.18
N SER A 38 10.40 -7.38 -1.82
CA SER A 38 11.13 -7.42 -0.56
C SER A 38 10.39 -6.72 0.57
N ARG A 39 9.53 -5.74 0.24
CA ARG A 39 8.81 -4.93 1.22
C ARG A 39 7.60 -4.26 0.57
N VAL A 40 6.52 -4.14 1.34
CA VAL A 40 5.39 -3.26 1.03
C VAL A 40 5.23 -2.22 2.12
N GLU A 41 5.04 -0.96 1.70
CA GLU A 41 4.65 0.14 2.57
C GLU A 41 3.24 0.60 2.20
N ILE A 42 2.39 0.74 3.22
CA ILE A 42 1.05 1.29 3.08
C ILE A 42 1.04 2.64 3.79
N ARG A 43 0.59 3.68 3.10
CA ARG A 43 0.39 5.01 3.67
C ARG A 43 -1.04 5.48 3.46
N ARG A 44 -1.60 6.14 4.47
CA ARG A 44 -2.97 6.61 4.50
C ARG A 44 -3.04 8.00 5.13
N ASN A 45 -3.83 8.88 4.54
CA ASN A 45 -4.35 10.11 5.13
C ASN A 45 -5.84 10.21 4.76
N PRO A 46 -6.63 11.25 5.11
CA PRO A 46 -8.04 11.32 4.71
C PRO A 46 -8.31 11.36 3.18
N GLU A 47 -7.34 11.76 2.37
CA GLU A 47 -7.50 12.04 0.94
C GLU A 47 -7.04 10.90 0.02
N ALA A 48 -6.17 10.02 0.51
CA ALA A 48 -5.53 9.01 -0.31
C ALA A 48 -5.11 7.76 0.48
N LEU A 49 -5.05 6.64 -0.23
CA LEU A 49 -4.36 5.42 0.15
C LEU A 49 -3.19 5.20 -0.83
N GLN A 50 -2.00 4.90 -0.32
CA GLN A 50 -0.83 4.55 -1.11
C GLN A 50 -0.33 3.17 -0.74
N VAL A 51 -0.07 2.34 -1.75
CA VAL A 51 0.56 1.03 -1.60
C VAL A 51 1.84 1.02 -2.45
N SER A 52 2.98 0.91 -1.80
CA SER A 52 4.31 0.95 -2.43
C SER A 52 4.99 -0.40 -2.30
N TYR A 53 5.41 -0.97 -3.42
CA TYR A 53 6.10 -2.25 -3.52
C TYR A 53 7.57 -2.01 -3.83
N PHE A 54 8.44 -2.58 -3.01
CA PHE A 54 9.89 -2.41 -3.13
C PHE A 54 10.56 -3.74 -3.41
N ARG A 55 11.56 -3.70 -4.30
CA ARG A 55 12.43 -4.84 -4.60
C ARG A 55 13.87 -4.46 -4.30
N ASN A 56 14.53 -5.27 -3.47
CA ASN A 56 15.96 -5.16 -3.26
C ASN A 56 16.65 -6.02 -4.34
N ASN A 57 17.40 -5.37 -5.24
CA ASN A 57 18.10 -6.05 -6.33
C ASN A 57 19.56 -6.42 -5.98
N GLY A 58 19.93 -6.30 -4.70
CA GLY A 58 21.25 -6.60 -4.14
C GLY A 58 22.20 -5.40 -4.10
N LEU A 59 22.01 -4.41 -4.97
CA LEU A 59 22.80 -3.18 -5.00
C LEU A 59 22.00 -1.98 -4.51
N ASP A 60 20.74 -1.90 -4.95
CA ASP A 60 19.83 -0.81 -4.67
C ASP A 60 18.41 -1.32 -4.36
N VAL A 61 17.54 -0.38 -3.96
CA VAL A 61 16.12 -0.63 -3.72
C VAL A 61 15.30 0.07 -4.80
N ASP A 62 14.61 -0.72 -5.61
CA ASP A 62 13.68 -0.24 -6.62
C ASP A 62 12.29 -0.02 -6.00
N LEU A 63 11.64 1.08 -6.36
CA LEU A 63 10.19 1.23 -6.21
C LEU A 63 9.53 0.60 -7.45
N VAL A 64 9.18 -0.68 -7.32
CA VAL A 64 8.58 -1.47 -8.40
C VAL A 64 7.27 -0.85 -8.86
N ALA A 65 6.38 -0.55 -7.92
CA ALA A 65 5.15 0.18 -8.19
C ALA A 65 4.69 0.91 -6.93
N ARG A 66 4.20 2.13 -7.10
CA ARG A 66 3.37 2.82 -6.12
C ARG A 66 2.00 3.08 -6.71
N LEU A 67 1.00 2.36 -6.20
CA LEU A 67 -0.41 2.67 -6.43
C LEU A 67 -0.82 3.79 -5.47
N THR A 68 -1.35 4.89 -6.00
CA THR A 68 -2.03 5.93 -5.20
C THR A 68 -3.49 5.95 -5.60
N VAL A 69 -4.37 5.81 -4.62
CA VAL A 69 -5.83 5.85 -4.78
C VAL A 69 -6.36 7.08 -4.06
N ASP A 70 -7.05 7.94 -4.78
CA ASP A 70 -7.77 9.06 -4.21
C ASP A 70 -9.05 8.54 -3.54
N THR A 71 -9.30 8.95 -2.29
CA THR A 71 -10.40 8.42 -1.47
C THR A 71 -11.59 9.37 -1.37
N GLU A 72 -11.61 10.44 -2.17
CA GLU A 72 -12.74 11.37 -2.19
C GLU A 72 -14.05 10.64 -2.53
N GLY A 73 -15.03 10.78 -1.62
CA GLY A 73 -16.34 10.13 -1.73
C GLY A 73 -16.32 8.61 -1.50
N VAL A 74 -15.24 8.06 -0.95
CA VAL A 74 -15.09 6.63 -0.67
C VAL A 74 -14.79 6.41 0.81
N ASP A 75 -15.59 5.54 1.43
CA ASP A 75 -15.36 5.05 2.78
C ASP A 75 -14.51 3.76 2.72
N LEU A 76 -13.21 3.91 2.94
CA LEU A 76 -12.25 2.80 2.96
C LEU A 76 -12.37 2.01 4.26
N LYS A 77 -13.21 0.99 4.25
CA LYS A 77 -13.34 -0.01 5.31
C LYS A 77 -13.18 -1.41 4.73
N PRO A 78 -12.92 -2.42 5.58
CA PRO A 78 -12.89 -3.81 5.14
C PRO A 78 -14.18 -4.21 4.40
N GLY A 79 -14.01 -4.94 3.30
CA GLY A 79 -15.06 -5.32 2.35
C GLY A 79 -15.44 -4.22 1.34
N THR A 80 -14.92 -2.99 1.46
CA THR A 80 -15.17 -1.96 0.45
C THR A 80 -14.44 -2.30 -0.84
N LYS A 81 -15.19 -2.29 -1.95
CA LYS A 81 -14.67 -2.36 -3.30
C LYS A 81 -14.59 -0.96 -3.90
N VAL A 82 -13.37 -0.52 -4.22
CA VAL A 82 -13.08 0.80 -4.81
C VAL A 82 -12.78 0.63 -6.28
N GLN A 83 -13.59 1.24 -7.15
CA GLN A 83 -13.26 1.36 -8.57
C GLN A 83 -12.01 2.24 -8.71
N LEU A 84 -10.99 1.77 -9.44
CA LEU A 84 -9.72 2.47 -9.66
C LEU A 84 -9.68 3.30 -10.95
N GLY A 85 -10.53 2.97 -11.92
CA GLY A 85 -10.68 3.73 -13.16
C GLY A 85 -11.55 4.98 -12.98
N GLY A 86 -11.44 5.91 -13.94
CA GLY A 86 -12.26 7.13 -13.99
C GLY A 86 -11.75 8.24 -13.07
N THR A 87 -12.64 9.18 -12.75
CA THR A 87 -12.31 10.37 -11.97
C THR A 87 -13.12 10.47 -10.68
N THR A 88 -12.57 11.18 -9.69
CA THR A 88 -13.27 11.61 -8.48
C THR A 88 -14.31 12.70 -8.78
N PRO A 89 -15.19 13.07 -7.83
CA PRO A 89 -16.13 14.18 -8.01
C PRO A 89 -15.45 15.52 -8.33
N SER A 90 -14.25 15.75 -7.80
CA SER A 90 -13.42 16.92 -8.12
C SER A 90 -12.69 16.83 -9.48
N GLY A 91 -12.86 15.74 -10.23
CA GLY A 91 -12.30 15.57 -11.57
C GLY A 91 -10.84 15.08 -11.60
N ARG A 92 -10.27 14.65 -10.48
CA ARG A 92 -8.94 14.02 -10.43
C ARG A 92 -9.03 12.55 -10.83
N ASP A 93 -7.95 11.98 -11.35
CA ASP A 93 -7.89 10.53 -11.58
C ASP A 93 -8.05 9.78 -10.26
N ARG A 94 -8.89 8.74 -10.28
CA ARG A 94 -9.17 7.93 -9.09
C ARG A 94 -7.95 7.16 -8.61
N ALA A 95 -7.11 6.71 -9.53
CA ALA A 95 -5.86 6.04 -9.20
C ALA A 95 -4.73 6.40 -10.17
N SER A 96 -3.50 6.40 -9.65
CA SER A 96 -2.28 6.55 -10.44
C SER A 96 -1.24 5.53 -10.00
N VAL A 97 -0.36 5.15 -10.95
CA VAL A 97 0.73 4.21 -10.70
C VAL A 97 2.05 4.83 -11.15
N VAL A 98 3.08 4.71 -10.32
CA VAL A 98 4.44 5.17 -10.63
C VAL A 98 5.44 4.05 -10.39
N HIS A 99 6.41 3.91 -11.29
CA HIS A 99 7.58 3.04 -11.15
C HIS A 99 8.85 3.89 -11.07
N VAL A 100 9.77 3.53 -10.18
CA VAL A 100 11.10 4.18 -10.06
C VAL A 100 12.15 3.10 -9.78
N ALA A 101 12.90 2.73 -10.80
CA ALA A 101 14.11 1.91 -10.62
C ALA A 101 15.26 2.80 -10.12
N ALA A 102 16.16 2.23 -9.32
CA ALA A 102 17.33 2.93 -8.83
C ALA A 102 18.20 3.43 -9.99
N GLY A 103 18.57 4.71 -9.94
CA GLY A 103 19.36 5.36 -11.00
C GLY A 103 18.56 5.70 -12.27
N GLU A 104 17.26 5.39 -12.35
CA GLU A 104 16.39 5.76 -13.45
C GLU A 104 15.43 6.92 -13.09
N PRO A 105 15.01 7.73 -14.08
CA PRO A 105 13.91 8.66 -13.88
C PRO A 105 12.60 7.96 -13.50
N ALA A 106 11.80 8.63 -12.67
CA ALA A 106 10.46 8.14 -12.35
C ALA A 106 9.58 8.03 -13.61
N ARG A 107 8.88 6.91 -13.75
CA ARG A 107 7.95 6.64 -14.85
C ARG A 107 6.53 6.60 -14.32
N VAL A 108 5.72 7.56 -14.75
CA VAL A 108 4.29 7.59 -14.46
C VAL A 108 3.57 6.76 -15.51
N PHE A 109 2.75 5.82 -15.08
CA PHE A 109 1.91 5.03 -16.00
C PHE A 109 0.83 5.91 -16.62
N THR A 110 0.36 5.53 -17.80
CA THR A 110 -0.86 6.12 -18.34
C THR A 110 -2.06 5.87 -17.42
N GLN A 111 -3.15 6.59 -17.66
CA GLN A 111 -4.33 6.56 -16.81
C GLN A 111 -4.90 5.15 -16.67
N VAL A 112 -5.41 4.82 -15.48
CA VAL A 112 -6.15 3.59 -15.23
C VAL A 112 -7.48 3.63 -15.99
N GLU A 113 -7.73 2.63 -16.83
CA GLU A 113 -8.97 2.51 -17.58
C GLU A 113 -10.09 1.91 -16.72
N ARG A 114 -9.77 0.83 -16.01
CA ARG A 114 -10.67 0.09 -15.13
C ARG A 114 -9.87 -0.74 -14.14
N GLY A 115 -10.52 -1.18 -13.08
CA GLY A 115 -9.89 -1.98 -12.05
C GLY A 115 -10.53 -1.75 -10.71
N ASP A 116 -10.28 -2.63 -9.77
CA ASP A 116 -10.85 -2.56 -8.43
C ASP A 116 -9.76 -2.79 -7.39
N LEU A 117 -9.89 -2.11 -6.26
CA LEU A 117 -9.17 -2.41 -5.01
C LEU A 117 -10.18 -2.88 -3.97
N VAL A 118 -9.83 -3.93 -3.25
CA VAL A 118 -10.60 -4.46 -2.12
C VAL A 118 -9.72 -4.44 -0.89
N LEU A 119 -10.22 -3.87 0.21
CA LEU A 119 -9.60 -4.02 1.53
C LEU A 119 -10.22 -5.21 2.24
N ASP A 120 -9.41 -6.17 2.65
CA ASP A 120 -9.86 -7.33 3.45
C ASP A 120 -9.83 -7.02 4.95
N GLU A 121 -8.85 -6.22 5.38
CA GLU A 121 -8.58 -5.92 6.80
C GLU A 121 -7.96 -4.52 6.94
N GLY A 122 -8.20 -3.87 8.09
CA GLY A 122 -7.65 -2.56 8.41
C GLY A 122 -8.16 -1.44 7.51
N GLY A 123 -7.27 -0.51 7.15
CA GLY A 123 -7.57 0.65 6.30
C GLY A 123 -7.34 1.99 6.99
N ASN A 124 -7.23 2.03 8.32
CA ASN A 124 -6.87 3.24 9.06
C ASN A 124 -5.38 3.27 9.43
N VAL A 125 -4.88 4.48 9.71
CA VAL A 125 -3.53 4.69 10.23
C VAL A 125 -3.34 3.93 11.54
N GLY A 126 -2.23 3.20 11.66
CA GLY A 126 -1.89 2.38 12.82
C GLY A 126 -2.47 0.96 12.79
N GLU A 127 -3.28 0.61 11.79
CA GLU A 127 -3.86 -0.73 11.66
C GLU A 127 -3.05 -1.61 10.70
N ALA A 128 -2.95 -2.90 11.03
CA ALA A 128 -2.56 -3.91 10.06
C ALA A 128 -3.59 -3.89 8.93
N THR A 129 -3.12 -3.62 7.70
CA THR A 129 -3.98 -3.38 6.55
C THR A 129 -3.64 -4.39 5.47
N ARG A 130 -4.67 -5.05 4.95
CA ARG A 130 -4.57 -6.08 3.92
C ARG A 130 -5.59 -5.85 2.83
N GLY A 131 -5.21 -6.16 1.60
CA GLY A 131 -6.12 -6.17 0.48
C GLY A 131 -5.46 -6.62 -0.81
N ASP A 132 -6.22 -6.50 -1.88
CA ASP A 132 -5.77 -6.78 -3.23
C ASP A 132 -6.30 -5.73 -4.22
N PHE A 133 -5.65 -5.66 -5.37
CA PHE A 133 -6.15 -4.89 -6.48
C PHE A 133 -5.88 -5.58 -7.81
N SER A 134 -6.69 -5.24 -8.80
CA SER A 134 -6.43 -5.53 -10.21
C SER A 134 -6.83 -4.34 -11.06
N LEU A 135 -6.01 -3.98 -12.04
CA LEU A 135 -6.28 -2.86 -12.92
C LEU A 135 -5.74 -3.07 -14.33
N SER A 136 -6.31 -2.34 -15.28
CA SER A 136 -5.77 -2.19 -16.62
C SER A 136 -5.62 -0.73 -17.00
N PHE A 137 -4.53 -0.41 -17.67
CA PHE A 137 -4.22 0.94 -18.14
C PHE A 137 -4.82 1.20 -19.52
N LYS A 138 -5.19 2.45 -19.79
CA LYS A 138 -5.70 2.87 -21.10
C LYS A 138 -4.71 2.50 -22.21
N LYS A 139 -5.25 2.15 -23.38
CA LYS A 139 -4.45 1.98 -24.60
C LYS A 139 -3.94 3.33 -25.12
N GLY A 140 -2.80 3.32 -25.80
CA GLY A 140 -2.16 4.51 -26.36
C GLY A 140 -0.63 4.37 -26.34
N ASP A 141 0.06 5.51 -26.39
CA ASP A 141 1.53 5.56 -26.50
C ASP A 141 2.24 5.81 -25.15
N GLY A 142 1.47 5.92 -24.06
CA GLY A 142 2.01 6.17 -22.72
C GLY A 142 2.69 4.95 -22.10
N TYR A 143 3.49 5.18 -21.07
CA TYR A 143 4.13 4.09 -20.33
C TYR A 143 3.07 3.16 -19.70
N GLY A 144 3.23 1.85 -19.89
CA GLY A 144 2.26 0.86 -19.41
C GLY A 144 0.94 0.79 -20.18
N ALA A 145 0.80 1.49 -21.30
CA ALA A 145 -0.45 1.54 -22.05
C ALA A 145 -0.93 0.15 -22.51
N GLY A 146 -2.23 -0.10 -22.32
CA GLY A 146 -2.89 -1.37 -22.66
C GLY A 146 -2.48 -2.57 -21.81
N ARG A 147 -1.68 -2.38 -20.75
CA ARG A 147 -1.23 -3.43 -19.83
C ARG A 147 -2.11 -3.55 -18.61
N SER A 148 -1.91 -4.61 -17.85
CA SER A 148 -2.56 -4.91 -16.58
C SER A 148 -1.55 -5.05 -15.46
N MET A 149 -2.00 -4.72 -14.24
CA MET A 149 -1.26 -4.91 -13.01
C MET A 149 -2.22 -5.43 -11.95
N GLU A 150 -1.79 -6.46 -11.23
CA GLU A 150 -2.50 -7.01 -10.09
C GLU A 150 -1.54 -7.11 -8.90
N GLY A 151 -2.04 -6.93 -7.68
CA GLY A 151 -1.20 -7.03 -6.49
C GLY A 151 -1.96 -7.36 -5.22
N THR A 152 -1.28 -8.04 -4.30
CA THR A 152 -1.73 -8.33 -2.95
C THR A 152 -0.81 -7.61 -1.96
N PHE A 153 -1.39 -7.00 -0.94
CA PHE A 153 -0.63 -6.27 0.06
C PHE A 153 -1.05 -6.61 1.48
N ASN A 154 -0.07 -6.64 2.37
CA ASN A 154 -0.21 -6.77 3.80
C ASN A 154 0.94 -6.02 4.50
N SER A 155 0.60 -4.96 5.23
CA SER A 155 1.56 -4.18 6.01
C SER A 155 0.84 -3.33 7.07
N LEU A 156 1.60 -2.67 7.94
CA LEU A 156 1.07 -1.65 8.83
C LEU A 156 0.79 -0.37 8.01
N ALA A 157 -0.44 0.16 8.09
CA ALA A 157 -0.76 1.44 7.46
C ALA A 157 -0.17 2.59 8.30
N LEU A 158 0.73 3.35 7.68
CA LEU A 158 1.36 4.52 8.29
C LEU A 158 0.65 5.79 7.84
N ASP A 159 0.80 6.88 8.59
CA ASP A 159 0.35 8.19 8.15
C ASP A 159 1.12 8.63 6.89
N ALA A 160 0.42 9.15 5.89
CA ALA A 160 1.03 9.75 4.70
C ALA A 160 1.67 11.12 4.98
N GLY A 161 1.37 11.75 6.13
CA GLY A 161 2.04 12.96 6.62
C GLY A 161 1.66 14.25 5.89
N PHE A 162 0.60 14.22 5.07
CA PHE A 162 0.00 15.38 4.42
C PHE A 162 -1.53 15.27 4.53
N GLY A 163 -2.22 16.35 4.87
CA GLY A 163 -3.67 16.37 5.19
C GLY A 163 -3.94 17.35 6.34
N PRO A 164 -5.20 17.73 6.64
CA PRO A 164 -5.47 18.65 7.75
C PRO A 164 -4.93 18.03 9.04
N ASP A 165 -4.08 18.76 9.76
CA ASP A 165 -3.64 18.38 11.10
C ASP A 165 -4.87 17.97 11.90
N LEU A 166 -4.92 16.69 12.30
CA LEU A 166 -5.84 16.26 13.34
C LEU A 166 -5.29 16.88 14.62
N GLY A 167 -5.61 18.17 14.79
CA GLY A 167 -5.00 19.04 15.78
C GLY A 167 -4.90 18.37 17.13
N ASP A 168 -3.73 18.55 17.75
CA ASP A 168 -3.39 18.28 19.14
C ASP A 168 -4.43 17.44 19.89
N VAL A 169 -4.12 16.16 20.09
CA VAL A 169 -4.69 15.42 21.21
C VAL A 169 -4.20 16.14 22.47
N VAL A 170 -4.98 17.11 22.94
CA VAL A 170 -4.82 17.72 24.25
C VAL A 170 -5.09 16.59 25.23
N VAL A 171 -4.00 15.98 25.72
CA VAL A 171 -4.05 15.09 26.87
C VAL A 171 -4.41 16.00 28.04
N ASP A 172 -5.69 16.00 28.39
CA ASP A 172 -6.19 16.69 29.58
C ASP A 172 -5.54 16.00 30.79
N GLU A 173 -4.47 16.60 31.30
CA GLU A 173 -3.85 16.21 32.56
C GLU A 173 -4.90 16.34 33.67
N PRO A 174 -5.13 15.32 34.51
CA PRO A 174 -6.03 15.48 35.64
C PRO A 174 -5.38 16.47 36.63
N ALA A 175 -6.07 17.59 36.85
CA ALA A 175 -5.69 18.59 37.85
C ALA A 175 -5.57 17.98 39.26
N PRO A 176 -4.67 18.52 40.12
CA PRO A 176 -4.32 17.96 41.43
C PRO A 176 -5.44 17.99 42.46
#